data_AF-A0AAX0K6Z9-F1
#
_entry.id   AF-A0AAX0K6Z9-F1
#
_cell.length_a   1.000
_cell.length_b   1.000
_cell.length_c   1.000
_cell.angle_alpha   90.00
_cell.angle_beta   90.00
_cell.angle_gamma   90.00
#
_symmetry.space_group_name_H-M   'P 1'
#
loop_
_entity.id
_entity.type
_entity.pdbx_description
1 polymer ?
#
loop_
_entity_poly.entity_id
_entity_poly.type
_entity_poly.pdbx_seq_one_letter_code
_entity_poly.pdbx_strand_id
1 'polypeptide(L)'
;MTPVEWADQNYYLPKESSYGEGEWKTLPFQIAIMNCMGNDLIRTVNLIKSARIGYTKMLLGVVGYFIEHKSRNSLLFQPTDS
;
A
#
# COMPACT_ATOMS: atom_id res chain seq x y z
N MET A 1 1.54 -1.47 -15.58
CA MET A 1 0.60 -1.50 -14.45
C MET A 1 1.30 -0.99 -13.21
N THR A 2 0.78 0.08 -12.65
CA THR A 2 1.28 0.73 -11.44
C THR A 2 0.64 0.11 -10.19
N PRO A 3 1.23 0.28 -8.99
CA PRO A 3 0.63 -0.18 -7.75
C PRO A 3 -0.78 0.35 -7.51
N VAL A 4 -1.06 1.61 -7.90
CA VAL A 4 -2.38 2.22 -7.76
C VAL A 4 -3.40 1.55 -8.69
N GLU A 5 -3.06 1.41 -9.97
CA GLU A 5 -3.93 0.72 -10.95
C GLU A 5 -4.25 -0.70 -10.48
N TRP A 6 -3.28 -1.40 -9.90
CA TRP A 6 -3.47 -2.73 -9.35
C TRP A 6 -4.38 -2.74 -8.13
N ALA A 7 -4.13 -1.85 -7.17
CA ALA A 7 -4.90 -1.80 -5.94
C ALA A 7 -6.36 -1.43 -6.20
N ASP A 8 -6.62 -0.44 -7.07
CA ASP A 8 -7.99 -0.03 -7.42
C ASP A 8 -8.77 -1.12 -8.17
N GLN A 9 -8.08 -2.09 -8.79
CA GLN A 9 -8.73 -3.20 -9.51
C GLN A 9 -8.89 -4.46 -8.67
N ASN A 10 -7.99 -4.73 -7.72
CA ASN A 10 -7.87 -6.05 -7.08
C ASN A 10 -7.91 -6.02 -5.56
N TYR A 11 -7.68 -4.86 -4.92
CA TYR A 11 -7.52 -4.80 -3.48
C TYR A 11 -8.87 -4.62 -2.77
N TYR A 12 -9.26 -5.58 -1.95
CA TYR A 12 -10.49 -5.55 -1.15
C TYR A 12 -10.19 -5.30 0.32
N LEU A 13 -11.02 -4.47 0.96
CA LEU A 13 -10.97 -4.13 2.38
C LEU A 13 -11.93 -5.01 3.18
N PRO A 14 -11.43 -5.99 3.95
CA PRO A 14 -12.29 -6.88 4.73
C PRO A 14 -12.85 -6.16 5.96
N LYS A 15 -14.07 -6.52 6.35
CA LYS A 15 -14.84 -5.90 7.43
C LYS A 15 -14.16 -6.03 8.80
N GLU A 16 -13.44 -7.11 9.03
CA GLU A 16 -12.81 -7.44 10.30
C GLU A 16 -11.62 -6.53 10.63
N SER A 17 -10.98 -5.94 9.62
CA SER A 17 -9.77 -5.13 9.79
C SER A 17 -9.85 -3.75 9.14
N SER A 18 -11.04 -3.32 8.75
CA SER A 18 -11.26 -2.05 8.04
C SER A 18 -12.50 -1.34 8.59
N TYR A 19 -12.41 -0.02 8.75
CA TYR A 19 -13.56 0.80 9.18
C TYR A 19 -14.68 0.82 8.14
N GLY A 20 -14.33 0.68 6.85
CA GLY A 20 -15.27 0.47 5.75
C GLY A 20 -14.92 -0.83 5.02
N GLU A 21 -15.95 -1.60 4.71
CA GLU A 21 -15.86 -2.79 3.87
C GLU A 21 -16.05 -2.42 2.40
N GLY A 22 -15.33 -3.09 1.50
CA GLY A 22 -15.51 -2.95 0.06
C GLY A 22 -14.21 -2.84 -0.73
N GLU A 23 -14.34 -2.45 -1.99
CA GLU A 23 -13.21 -2.23 -2.89
C GLU A 23 -12.35 -1.05 -2.41
N TRP A 24 -11.03 -1.23 -2.48
CA TRP A 24 -10.09 -0.15 -2.27
C TRP A 24 -10.31 0.94 -3.33
N LYS A 25 -10.32 2.19 -2.87
CA LYS A 25 -10.32 3.35 -3.75
C LYS A 25 -9.23 4.31 -3.32
N THR A 26 -8.22 4.45 -4.16
CA THR A 26 -7.08 5.32 -3.90
C THR A 26 -7.51 6.78 -3.81
N LEU A 27 -7.20 7.43 -2.68
CA LEU A 27 -7.42 8.87 -2.51
C LEU A 27 -6.37 9.67 -3.29
N PRO A 28 -6.65 10.89 -3.75
CA PRO A 28 -5.73 11.65 -4.61
C PRO A 28 -4.30 11.79 -4.07
N PHE A 29 -4.14 12.01 -2.77
CA PHE A 29 -2.81 12.15 -2.16
C PHE A 29 -2.04 10.82 -2.04
N GLN A 30 -2.75 9.68 -2.04
CA GLN A 30 -2.17 8.34 -1.92
C GLN A 30 -1.52 7.89 -3.24
N ILE A 31 -1.99 8.42 -4.37
CA ILE A 31 -1.55 8.00 -5.72
C ILE A 31 -0.03 8.11 -5.87
N ALA A 32 0.51 9.29 -5.61
CA ALA A 32 1.95 9.52 -5.74
C ALA A 32 2.75 8.66 -4.77
N ILE A 33 2.27 8.52 -3.53
CA ILE A 33 2.94 7.75 -2.48
C ILE A 33 3.05 6.27 -2.88
N MET A 34 1.93 5.64 -3.25
CA MET A 34 1.91 4.22 -3.61
C MET A 34 2.71 3.93 -4.88
N ASN A 35 2.59 4.79 -5.91
CA ASN A 35 3.36 4.64 -7.13
C ASN A 35 4.86 4.83 -6.89
N CYS A 36 5.25 5.74 -5.99
CA CYS A 36 6.65 5.89 -5.59
C CYS A 36 7.18 4.63 -4.89
N MET A 37 6.39 4.00 -4.01
CA MET A 37 6.79 2.78 -3.30
C MET A 37 7.05 1.62 -4.27
N GLY A 38 6.27 1.50 -5.35
CA GLY A 38 6.42 0.41 -6.31
C GLY A 38 7.30 0.69 -7.53
N ASN A 39 7.95 1.85 -7.59
CA ASN A 39 8.80 2.25 -8.71
C ASN A 39 10.24 1.74 -8.53
N ASP A 40 10.74 0.93 -9.46
CA ASP A 40 12.10 0.38 -9.44
C ASP A 40 13.22 1.46 -9.50
N LEU A 41 12.91 2.67 -9.98
CA LEU A 41 13.85 3.80 -10.00
C LEU A 41 13.99 4.49 -8.65
N ILE A 42 13.11 4.21 -7.69
CA ILE A 42 13.10 4.82 -6.36
C ILE A 42 13.55 3.79 -5.33
N ARG A 43 14.77 3.98 -4.82
CA ARG A 43 15.35 3.08 -3.80
C ARG A 43 14.71 3.24 -2.42
N THR A 44 14.29 4.46 -2.06
CA THR A 44 13.83 4.77 -0.71
C THR A 44 12.73 5.83 -0.75
N VAL A 45 11.63 5.56 -0.06
CA VAL A 45 10.51 6.49 0.15
C VAL A 45 10.41 6.79 1.63
N ASN A 46 10.66 8.05 2.01
CA ASN A 46 10.46 8.53 3.39
C ASN A 46 9.18 9.35 3.43
N LEU A 47 8.28 9.02 4.36
CA LEU A 47 7.00 9.69 4.50
C LEU A 47 6.73 10.07 5.95
N ILE A 48 6.51 11.36 6.19
CA ILE A 48 5.87 11.84 7.42
C ILE A 48 4.37 11.88 7.13
N LYS A 49 3.58 11.22 7.98
CA LYS A 49 2.13 11.07 7.77
C LYS A 49 1.34 11.34 9.04
N SER A 50 0.10 11.78 8.85
CA SER A 50 -0.90 11.90 9.92
C SER A 50 -1.50 10.55 10.31
N ALA A 51 -2.19 10.50 11.45
CA ALA A 51 -2.91 9.30 11.87
C ALA A 51 -4.15 9.01 10.99
N ARG A 52 -4.54 7.73 10.88
CA ARG A 52 -5.79 7.27 10.23
C ARG A 52 -6.00 7.65 8.75
N ILE A 53 -4.93 7.86 7.99
CA ILE A 53 -5.01 8.19 6.55
C ILE A 53 -5.00 6.97 5.61
N GLY A 54 -5.26 5.76 6.14
CA GLY A 54 -5.16 4.52 5.37
C GLY A 54 -3.73 4.05 5.06
N TYR A 55 -2.72 4.53 5.79
CA TYR A 55 -1.30 4.22 5.53
C TYR A 55 -1.00 2.71 5.53
N THR A 56 -1.51 1.98 6.51
CA THR A 56 -1.33 0.52 6.57
C THR A 56 -1.91 -0.18 5.34
N LYS A 57 -3.08 0.26 4.86
CA LYS A 57 -3.72 -0.32 3.68
C LYS A 57 -2.94 0.01 2.40
N MET A 58 -2.37 1.22 2.29
CA MET A 58 -1.43 1.53 1.19
C MET A 58 -0.25 0.56 1.16
N LEU A 59 0.40 0.31 2.32
CA LEU A 59 1.52 -0.63 2.40
C LEU A 59 1.12 -2.05 1.97
N LEU A 60 -0.02 -2.54 2.46
CA LEU A 60 -0.53 -3.86 2.09
C LEU A 60 -0.87 -3.96 0.60
N GLY A 61 -1.47 -2.92 0.01
CA GLY A 61 -1.75 -2.86 -1.42
C GLY A 61 -0.47 -2.91 -2.26
N VAL A 62 0.57 -2.17 -1.87
CA VAL A 62 1.88 -2.22 -2.55
C VAL A 62 2.55 -3.57 -2.40
N VAL A 63 2.48 -4.19 -1.21
CA VAL A 63 3.01 -5.54 -0.98
C VAL A 63 2.26 -6.57 -1.83
N GLY A 64 0.93 -6.46 -1.94
CA GLY A 64 0.13 -7.30 -2.85
C GLY A 64 0.60 -7.17 -4.31
N TYR A 65 0.79 -5.93 -4.77
CA TYR A 65 1.36 -5.66 -6.09
C TYR A 65 2.74 -6.32 -6.26
N PHE A 66 3.61 -6.26 -5.24
CA PHE A 66 4.91 -6.92 -5.29
C PHE A 66 4.79 -8.44 -5.38
N ILE A 67 3.92 -9.07 -4.61
CA ILE A 67 3.73 -10.53 -4.64
C ILE A 67 3.35 -10.99 -6.05
N GLU A 68 2.46 -10.26 -6.72
CA GLU A 68 1.99 -10.64 -8.05
C GLU A 68 2.96 -10.26 -9.18
N HIS A 69 3.61 -9.09 -9.10
CA HIS A 69 4.35 -8.51 -10.23
C HIS A 69 5.88 -8.54 -10.06
N LYS A 70 6.37 -8.72 -8.84
CA LYS A 70 7.80 -8.61 -8.51
C LYS A 70 8.24 -9.88 -7.79
N SER A 71 8.86 -10.80 -8.51
CA SER A 71 9.47 -12.02 -7.94
C SER A 71 10.71 -11.68 -7.10
N ARG A 72 10.51 -11.11 -5.92
CA ARG A 72 11.55 -10.63 -5.00
C ARG A 72 11.13 -10.88 -3.55
N ASN A 73 12.11 -11.13 -2.69
CA ASN A 73 11.86 -11.26 -1.26
C ASN A 73 11.39 -9.91 -0.69
N SER A 74 10.23 -9.93 -0.04
CA SER A 74 9.60 -8.76 0.56
C SER A 74 9.50 -8.95 2.08
N LEU A 75 9.79 -7.90 2.84
CA LEU A 75 9.72 -7.88 4.29
C LEU A 75 8.93 -6.65 4.73
N LEU A 76 8.00 -6.84 5.68
CA LEU A 76 7.25 -5.76 6.32
C LEU A 76 7.57 -5.81 7.82
N PHE A 77 8.21 -4.76 8.32
CA PHE A 77 8.52 -4.61 9.74
C PHE A 77 7.48 -3.71 10.41
N GLN A 78 7.12 -4.06 11.64
CA GLN A 78 6.25 -3.25 12.48
C GLN A 78 6.96 -2.97 13.80
N PRO A 79 6.87 -1.74 14.33
CA PRO A 79 7.37 -1.44 15.66
C PRO A 79 6.60 -2.26 16.70
N THR A 80 7.30 -2.69 17.75
CA THR A 80 6.72 -3.31 18.95
C THR A 80 6.71 -2.29 20.08
N ASP A 81 5.89 -2.52 21.11
CA ASP A 81 5.77 -1.62 22.27
C ASP A 81 6.96 -1.71 23.26
N SER A 82 8.14 -2.11 22.78
CA SER A 82 9.36 -2.34 23.58
C SER A 82 10.33 -1.18 23.49
#